data_AF-A0AAV2DBE7-F1
#
_entry.id   AF-A0AAV2DBE7-F1
#
_cell.length_a   1.000
_cell.length_b   1.000
_cell.length_c   1.000
_cell.angle_alpha   90.00
_cell.angle_beta   90.00
_cell.angle_gamma   90.00
#
_symmetry.space_group_name_H-M   'P 1'
#
loop_
_entity.id
_entity.type
_entity.pdbx_description
1 polymer ?
#
loop_
_entity_poly.entity_id
_entity_poly.type
_entity_poly.pdbx_seq_one_letter_code
_entity_poly.pdbx_strand_id
1 'polypeptide(L)'
;MALVVPRPPTLYLRTCSIFGNHFKPSLVVAVPIQMQNFRAMNLVARSRANPARTESAKTLNRRRLKKFNGTPMKPRLSVFCSTKQLYAMLVDDQNKKILFYGSTIQKSIRGDPPCSTIEAAERLGEELIKACVSHSINEVTYDRNGNPPRGEKMEAFEIAISQHGFLPDRSTRTRIPAAATPP
;
A
#
# COMPACT_ATOMS: atom_id res chain seq x y z
N MET A 1 48.31 33.77 40.92
CA MET A 1 46.85 34.00 41.00
C MET A 1 46.16 32.65 40.80
N ALA A 2 45.62 32.06 41.85
CA ALA A 2 44.93 30.77 41.77
C ALA A 2 43.53 30.98 41.17
N LEU A 3 43.23 30.28 40.08
CA LEU A 3 41.92 30.34 39.43
C LEU A 3 40.92 29.51 40.23
N VAL A 4 39.91 30.19 40.78
CA VAL A 4 38.77 29.60 41.48
C VAL A 4 37.87 28.91 40.44
N VAL A 5 37.79 27.58 40.50
CA VAL A 5 36.87 26.80 39.66
C VAL A 5 35.49 26.78 40.33
N PRO A 6 34.39 27.18 39.65
CA PRO A 6 33.06 27.13 40.26
C PRO A 6 32.58 25.69 40.41
N ARG A 7 32.09 25.32 41.61
CA ARG A 7 31.42 24.04 41.86
C ARG A 7 30.07 24.00 41.13
N PRO A 8 29.69 22.90 40.47
CA PRO A 8 28.40 22.79 39.82
C PRO A 8 27.26 22.77 40.84
N PRO A 9 26.07 23.30 40.51
CA PRO A 9 24.93 23.28 41.41
C PRO A 9 24.47 21.84 41.65
N THR A 10 24.44 21.44 42.92
CA THR A 10 23.94 20.13 43.34
C THR A 10 22.42 20.19 43.35
N LEU A 11 21.75 19.59 42.36
CA LEU A 11 20.29 19.48 42.35
C LEU A 11 19.86 18.47 43.41
N TYR A 12 19.27 18.95 44.50
CA TYR A 12 18.74 18.11 45.57
C TYR A 12 17.33 17.62 45.17
N LEU A 13 17.25 16.37 44.68
CA LEU A 13 15.96 15.71 44.48
C LEU A 13 15.33 15.42 45.84
N ARG A 14 14.33 16.22 46.20
CA ARG A 14 13.49 16.03 47.39
C ARG A 14 12.67 14.75 47.21
N THR A 15 12.99 13.71 47.95
CA THR A 15 12.23 12.46 47.94
C THR A 15 10.82 12.73 48.48
N CYS A 16 9.80 12.50 47.65
CA CYS A 16 8.41 12.49 48.09
C CYS A 16 8.13 11.17 48.81
N SER A 17 7.65 11.27 50.05
CA SER A 17 7.37 10.17 50.97
C SER A 17 6.06 9.43 50.66
N ILE A 18 5.84 8.98 49.42
CA ILE A 18 4.59 8.27 49.05
C ILE A 18 4.76 6.74 49.08
N PHE A 19 5.99 6.22 49.00
CA PHE A 19 6.24 4.78 49.16
C PHE A 19 7.33 4.56 50.20
N GLY A 20 6.90 4.19 51.40
CA GLY A 20 7.77 3.75 52.48
C GLY A 20 8.53 2.51 52.06
N ASN A 21 9.82 2.68 51.74
CA ASN A 21 10.82 1.62 51.73
C ASN A 21 12.13 2.21 52.26
N HIS A 22 12.54 1.77 53.45
CA HIS A 22 13.81 2.13 54.07
C HIS A 22 14.98 1.47 53.32
N PHE A 23 15.49 2.13 52.27
CA PHE A 23 16.71 1.69 51.60
C PHE A 23 17.92 2.34 52.29
N LYS A 24 18.69 1.55 53.05
CA LYS A 24 19.93 2.01 53.72
C LYS A 24 20.99 2.35 52.65
N PRO A 25 21.64 3.52 52.71
CA PRO A 25 22.67 3.89 51.74
C PRO A 25 24.03 3.39 52.24
N SER A 26 24.41 2.17 51.89
CA SER A 26 25.80 1.73 52.04
C SER A 26 26.18 0.90 50.83
N LEU A 27 26.84 1.55 49.86
CA LEU A 27 27.85 1.05 48.92
C LEU A 27 27.86 1.99 47.71
N VAL A 28 28.65 3.06 47.82
CA VAL A 28 29.03 3.86 46.66
C VAL A 28 30.13 3.09 45.94
N VAL A 29 29.76 2.27 44.96
CA VAL A 29 30.74 1.72 44.01
C VAL A 29 30.94 2.80 42.94
N ALA A 30 32.05 3.53 43.04
CA ALA A 30 32.50 4.43 41.99
C ALA A 30 33.02 3.60 40.81
N VAL A 31 32.17 3.29 39.84
CA VAL A 31 32.60 2.74 38.56
C VAL A 31 33.11 3.91 37.72
N PRO A 32 34.39 3.91 37.26
CA PRO A 32 34.85 4.91 36.33
C PRO A 32 34.13 4.69 34.99
N ILE A 33 33.20 5.58 34.65
CA ILE A 33 32.59 5.63 33.32
C ILE A 33 33.69 6.12 32.38
N GLN A 34 34.39 5.18 31.76
CA GLN A 34 35.29 5.50 30.66
C GLN A 34 34.42 5.97 29.49
N MET A 35 34.35 7.29 29.30
CA MET A 35 33.72 7.92 28.16
C MET A 35 34.49 7.48 26.90
N GLN A 36 34.10 6.34 26.33
CA GLN A 36 34.58 5.94 25.02
C GLN A 36 34.06 6.96 24.01
N ASN A 37 35.02 7.62 23.35
CA ASN A 37 34.86 8.64 22.31
C ASN A 37 33.55 8.51 21.53
N PHE A 38 32.56 9.34 21.86
CA PHE A 38 31.44 9.59 20.98
C PHE A 38 32.00 10.25 19.72
N ARG A 39 32.29 9.45 18.69
CA ARG A 39 32.51 9.96 17.34
C ARG A 39 31.28 10.78 16.98
N ALA A 40 31.45 12.09 16.90
CA ALA A 40 30.42 12.99 16.40
C ALA A 40 30.01 12.50 15.01
N MET A 41 28.83 11.89 14.93
CA MET A 41 28.20 11.58 13.65
C MET A 41 27.84 12.92 13.04
N ASN A 42 28.53 13.30 11.96
CA ASN A 42 28.14 14.48 11.19
C ASN A 42 26.71 14.28 10.72
N LEU A 43 25.79 15.03 11.32
CA LEU A 43 24.37 14.97 11.02
C LEU A 43 24.16 15.72 9.69
N VAL A 44 24.37 15.00 8.58
CA VAL A 44 24.08 15.54 7.24
C VAL A 44 22.57 15.61 7.11
N ALA A 45 21.99 16.77 7.42
CA ALA A 45 20.62 17.09 7.07
C ALA A 45 20.52 17.15 5.53
N ARG A 46 20.19 16.02 4.90
CA ARG A 46 19.79 16.01 3.50
C ARG A 46 18.42 16.67 3.43
N SER A 47 18.34 17.88 2.86
CA SER A 47 17.06 18.44 2.48
C SER A 47 16.37 17.42 1.56
N ARG A 48 15.21 16.90 1.97
CA ARG A 48 14.38 16.13 1.05
C ARG A 48 14.07 17.07 -0.10
N ALA A 49 14.44 16.67 -1.32
CA ALA A 49 14.13 17.42 -2.53
C ALA A 49 12.69 17.96 -2.44
N ASN A 50 12.52 19.24 -2.74
CA ASN A 50 11.21 19.87 -2.80
C ASN A 50 10.36 18.98 -3.72
N PRO A 51 9.35 18.23 -3.21
CA PRO A 51 8.66 17.27 -4.05
C PRO A 51 7.98 18.07 -5.14
N ALA A 52 8.50 17.96 -6.37
CA ALA A 52 7.91 18.59 -7.55
C ALA A 52 6.40 18.40 -7.46
N ARG A 53 5.66 19.52 -7.41
CA ARG A 53 4.22 19.62 -7.11
C ARG A 53 3.49 18.31 -7.44
N THR A 54 3.25 17.47 -6.44
CA THR A 54 2.55 16.21 -6.65
C THR A 54 1.13 16.54 -7.05
N GLU A 55 0.77 16.21 -8.29
CA GLU A 55 -0.58 16.48 -8.76
C GLU A 55 -1.62 15.77 -7.90
N SER A 56 -2.73 16.44 -7.64
CA SER A 56 -3.81 15.84 -6.87
C SER A 56 -4.36 14.60 -7.56
N ALA A 57 -4.71 13.57 -6.78
CA ALA A 57 -5.32 12.34 -7.32
C ALA A 57 -6.56 12.63 -8.20
N LYS A 58 -7.33 13.67 -7.86
CA LYS A 58 -8.46 14.16 -8.68
C LYS A 58 -8.03 14.60 -10.08
N THR A 59 -6.89 15.28 -10.21
CA THR A 59 -6.35 15.74 -11.50
C THR A 59 -5.85 14.56 -12.32
N LEU A 60 -5.14 13.63 -11.70
CA LEU A 60 -4.68 12.39 -12.34
C LEU A 60 -5.88 11.55 -12.82
N ASN A 61 -6.89 11.37 -11.97
CA ASN A 61 -8.12 10.66 -12.32
C ASN A 61 -8.82 11.31 -13.52
N ARG A 62 -8.98 12.64 -13.51
CA ARG A 62 -9.58 13.37 -14.64
C ARG A 62 -8.80 13.16 -15.95
N ARG A 63 -7.47 13.06 -15.90
CA ARG A 63 -6.66 12.75 -17.10
C ARG A 63 -6.87 11.30 -17.56
N ARG A 64 -6.98 10.33 -16.64
CA ARG A 64 -7.29 8.94 -16.98
C ARG A 64 -8.66 8.81 -17.65
N LEU A 65 -9.68 9.46 -17.09
CA LEU A 65 -11.04 9.45 -17.65
C LEU A 65 -11.12 10.02 -19.08
N LYS A 66 -10.22 10.94 -19.46
CA LYS A 66 -10.12 11.39 -20.86
C LYS A 66 -9.60 10.32 -21.81
N LYS A 67 -8.78 9.38 -21.31
CA LYS A 67 -8.18 8.30 -22.10
C LYS A 67 -9.06 7.05 -22.11
N PHE A 68 -9.69 6.75 -20.99
CA PHE A 68 -10.55 5.61 -20.79
C PHE A 68 -11.97 6.14 -20.66
N ASN A 69 -12.69 6.21 -21.78
CA ASN A 69 -14.08 6.65 -21.82
C ASN A 69 -14.97 5.43 -22.05
N GLY A 70 -15.79 5.05 -21.08
CA GLY A 70 -16.71 3.92 -21.18
C GLY A 70 -17.95 4.27 -22.01
N THR A 71 -18.33 3.39 -22.93
CA THR A 71 -19.62 3.44 -23.64
C THR A 71 -20.51 2.29 -23.17
N PRO A 72 -21.82 2.28 -23.50
CA PRO A 72 -22.70 1.16 -23.12
C PRO A 72 -22.22 -0.18 -23.71
N MET A 73 -21.63 -0.15 -24.91
CA MET A 73 -21.10 -1.32 -25.61
C MET A 73 -19.72 -1.73 -25.09
N LYS A 74 -18.89 -0.74 -24.70
CA LYS A 74 -17.55 -0.93 -24.17
C LYS A 74 -17.39 -0.17 -22.85
N PRO A 75 -17.99 -0.67 -21.75
CA PRO A 75 -17.93 0.02 -20.47
C PRO A 75 -16.51 0.07 -19.93
N ARG A 76 -16.29 1.01 -19.02
CA ARG A 76 -15.01 1.19 -18.35
C ARG A 76 -14.94 0.32 -17.10
N LEU A 77 -13.97 -0.57 -17.05
CA LEU A 77 -13.61 -1.32 -15.85
C LEU A 77 -12.56 -0.53 -15.06
N SER A 78 -12.97 0.05 -13.94
CA SER A 78 -12.09 0.77 -13.03
C SER A 78 -11.73 -0.13 -11.85
N VAL A 79 -10.43 -0.35 -11.65
CA VAL A 79 -9.94 -1.20 -10.56
C VAL A 79 -9.00 -0.42 -9.67
N PHE A 80 -9.32 -0.41 -8.38
CA PHE A 80 -8.54 0.23 -7.35
C PHE A 80 -8.05 -0.81 -6.35
N CYS A 81 -6.73 -0.88 -6.19
CA CYS A 81 -6.09 -1.74 -5.22
C CYS A 81 -5.54 -0.90 -4.07
N SER A 82 -6.00 -1.19 -2.85
CA SER A 82 -5.43 -0.69 -1.62
C SER A 82 -4.45 -1.74 -1.05
N THR A 83 -3.67 -1.34 -0.04
CA THR A 83 -2.79 -2.26 0.71
C THR A 83 -3.55 -3.49 1.18
N LYS A 84 -4.78 -3.32 1.66
CA LYS A 84 -5.59 -4.41 2.23
C LYS A 84 -6.59 -4.99 1.25
N GLN A 85 -7.25 -4.19 0.44
CA GLN A 85 -8.46 -4.62 -0.28
C GLN A 85 -8.39 -4.29 -1.78
N LEU A 86 -9.20 -4.99 -2.57
CA LEU A 86 -9.40 -4.72 -3.99
C LEU A 86 -10.86 -4.29 -4.23
N TYR A 87 -11.03 -3.32 -5.12
CA TYR A 87 -12.32 -2.80 -5.55
C TYR A 87 -12.37 -2.77 -7.06
N ALA A 88 -13.45 -3.27 -7.63
CA ALA A 88 -13.68 -3.28 -9.07
C ALA A 88 -15.07 -2.69 -9.38
N MET A 89 -15.11 -1.84 -10.39
CA MET A 89 -16.34 -1.18 -10.83
C MET A 89 -16.42 -1.24 -12.35
N LEU A 90 -17.58 -1.69 -12.84
CA LEU A 90 -17.92 -1.62 -14.26
C LEU A 90 -18.87 -0.44 -14.47
N VAL A 91 -18.43 0.55 -15.22
CA VAL A 91 -19.12 1.85 -15.33
C VAL A 91 -19.39 2.17 -16.80
N ASP A 92 -20.62 2.57 -17.07
CA ASP A 92 -21.01 3.25 -18.30
C ASP A 92 -20.94 4.77 -18.06
N ASP A 93 -19.91 5.41 -18.61
CA ASP A 93 -19.67 6.85 -18.40
C ASP A 93 -20.66 7.73 -19.19
N GLN A 94 -21.29 7.21 -20.27
CA GLN A 94 -22.28 7.94 -21.06
C GLN A 94 -23.59 8.09 -20.29
N ASN A 95 -24.10 6.96 -19.78
CA ASN A 95 -25.33 6.93 -18.99
C ASN A 95 -25.09 7.20 -17.49
N LYS A 96 -23.83 7.38 -17.09
CA LYS A 96 -23.39 7.58 -15.69
C LYS A 96 -23.92 6.50 -14.74
N LYS A 97 -24.00 5.26 -15.24
CA LYS A 97 -24.54 4.11 -14.50
C LYS A 97 -23.42 3.14 -14.15
N ILE A 98 -23.47 2.62 -12.93
CA ILE A 98 -22.61 1.51 -12.49
C ILE A 98 -23.35 0.23 -12.82
N LEU A 99 -22.76 -0.61 -13.66
CA LEU A 99 -23.31 -1.90 -14.07
C LEU A 99 -22.95 -2.99 -13.06
N PHE A 100 -21.75 -2.92 -12.50
CA PHE A 100 -21.27 -3.83 -11.47
C PHE A 100 -20.38 -3.10 -10.47
N TYR A 101 -20.49 -3.49 -9.20
CA TYR A 101 -19.62 -3.07 -8.13
C TYR A 101 -19.28 -4.27 -7.26
N GLY A 102 -17.98 -4.54 -7.08
CA GLY A 102 -17.52 -5.61 -6.23
C GLY A 102 -16.27 -5.25 -5.43
N SER A 103 -16.13 -5.85 -4.26
CA SER A 103 -14.98 -5.67 -3.38
C SER A 103 -14.67 -6.93 -2.60
N THR A 104 -13.39 -7.15 -2.31
CA THR A 104 -12.92 -8.25 -1.44
C THR A 104 -13.43 -8.16 0.01
N ILE A 105 -14.06 -7.05 0.40
CA ILE A 105 -14.74 -6.91 1.70
C ILE A 105 -16.13 -7.55 1.68
N GLN A 106 -16.80 -7.62 0.53
CA GLN A 106 -18.18 -8.09 0.45
C GLN A 106 -18.27 -9.57 0.84
N LYS A 107 -19.27 -9.90 1.69
CA LYS A 107 -19.49 -11.27 2.17
C LYS A 107 -19.77 -12.25 1.04
N SER A 108 -20.45 -11.81 -0.02
CA SER A 108 -20.73 -12.62 -1.21
C SER A 108 -19.46 -13.16 -1.88
N ILE A 109 -18.35 -12.41 -1.80
CA ILE A 109 -17.07 -12.77 -2.43
C ILE A 109 -16.18 -13.49 -1.43
N ARG A 110 -16.10 -12.95 -0.20
CA ARG A 110 -15.20 -13.45 0.85
C ARG A 110 -15.67 -14.80 1.43
N GLY A 111 -16.96 -15.07 1.41
CA GLY A 111 -17.58 -16.26 1.98
C GLY A 111 -17.41 -16.35 3.51
N ASP A 112 -17.92 -17.45 4.06
CA ASP A 112 -17.80 -17.84 5.46
C ASP A 112 -17.37 -19.32 5.54
N PRO A 113 -16.18 -19.66 6.10
CA PRO A 113 -15.19 -18.76 6.70
C PRO A 113 -14.50 -17.83 5.69
N PRO A 114 -13.96 -16.69 6.14
CA PRO A 114 -13.38 -15.70 5.26
C PRO A 114 -12.14 -16.24 4.54
N CYS A 115 -12.17 -16.23 3.21
CA CYS A 115 -11.04 -16.64 2.38
C CYS A 115 -9.88 -15.64 2.40
N SER A 116 -8.73 -16.04 1.83
CA SER A 116 -7.58 -15.16 1.64
C SER A 116 -7.96 -14.00 0.72
N THR A 117 -7.28 -12.85 0.86
CA THR A 117 -7.58 -11.69 0.00
C THR A 117 -7.22 -11.93 -1.47
N ILE A 118 -6.28 -12.85 -1.75
CA ILE A 118 -5.91 -13.25 -3.12
C ILE A 118 -7.05 -14.07 -3.73
N GLU A 119 -7.52 -15.11 -3.04
CA GLU A 119 -8.67 -15.92 -3.47
C GLU A 119 -9.95 -15.07 -3.61
N ALA A 120 -10.18 -14.13 -2.69
CA ALA A 120 -11.28 -13.18 -2.80
C ALA A 120 -11.17 -12.31 -4.07
N ALA A 121 -9.96 -11.96 -4.50
CA ALA A 121 -9.74 -11.20 -5.72
C ALA A 121 -10.01 -12.02 -6.99
N GLU A 122 -9.67 -13.31 -6.98
CA GLU A 122 -10.02 -14.25 -8.06
C GLU A 122 -11.54 -14.39 -8.20
N ARG A 123 -12.23 -14.67 -7.09
CA ARG A 123 -13.70 -14.74 -7.05
C ARG A 123 -14.37 -13.44 -7.48
N LEU A 124 -13.81 -12.29 -7.10
CA LEU A 124 -14.29 -10.99 -7.57
C LEU A 124 -14.17 -10.87 -9.11
N GLY A 125 -13.11 -11.42 -9.70
CA GLY A 125 -12.95 -11.52 -11.14
C GLY A 125 -14.05 -12.36 -11.77
N GLU A 126 -14.31 -13.55 -11.24
CA GLU A 126 -15.36 -14.46 -11.73
C GLU A 126 -16.77 -13.82 -11.66
N GLU A 127 -17.11 -13.18 -10.54
CA GLU A 127 -18.39 -12.48 -10.37
C GLU A 127 -18.55 -11.31 -11.36
N LEU A 128 -17.46 -10.59 -11.66
CA LEU A 128 -17.48 -9.55 -12.69
C LEU A 128 -17.83 -10.14 -14.06
N ILE A 129 -17.28 -11.31 -14.40
CA ILE A 129 -17.60 -11.98 -15.68
C ILE A 129 -19.08 -12.37 -15.73
N LYS A 130 -19.62 -12.96 -14.66
CA LYS A 130 -21.05 -13.30 -14.59
C LYS A 130 -21.93 -12.08 -14.82
N ALA A 131 -21.55 -10.93 -14.25
CA ALA A 131 -22.23 -9.66 -14.49
C ALA A 131 -22.09 -9.19 -15.95
N CYS A 132 -20.90 -9.28 -16.55
CA CYS A 132 -20.68 -8.93 -17.96
C CYS A 132 -21.54 -9.79 -18.91
N VAL A 133 -21.61 -11.10 -18.66
CA VAL A 133 -22.43 -12.04 -19.45
C VAL A 133 -23.91 -11.70 -19.31
N SER A 134 -24.38 -11.43 -18.09
CA SER A 134 -25.77 -11.02 -17.83
C SER A 134 -26.15 -9.72 -18.54
N HIS A 135 -25.19 -8.81 -18.72
CA HIS A 135 -25.36 -7.55 -19.43
C HIS A 135 -24.95 -7.61 -20.92
N SER A 136 -24.58 -8.79 -21.44
CA SER A 136 -24.15 -9.00 -22.83
C SER A 136 -22.99 -8.08 -23.28
N ILE A 137 -22.00 -7.89 -22.41
CA ILE A 137 -20.83 -7.03 -22.66
C ILE A 137 -19.67 -7.89 -23.17
N ASN A 138 -19.20 -7.60 -24.39
CA ASN A 138 -18.12 -8.35 -25.05
C ASN A 138 -16.75 -7.68 -24.94
N GLU A 139 -16.71 -6.35 -24.80
CA GLU A 139 -15.47 -5.59 -24.69
C GLU A 139 -15.52 -4.65 -23.49
N VAL A 140 -14.36 -4.46 -22.84
CA VAL A 140 -14.21 -3.51 -21.74
C VAL A 140 -12.95 -2.68 -21.89
N THR A 141 -13.03 -1.44 -21.45
CA THR A 141 -11.87 -0.55 -21.37
C THR A 141 -11.30 -0.61 -19.95
N TYR A 142 -10.09 -1.14 -19.79
CA TYR A 142 -9.49 -1.38 -18.48
C TYR A 142 -8.65 -0.20 -17.96
N ASP A 143 -9.08 0.40 -16.85
CA ASP A 143 -8.40 1.46 -16.12
C ASP A 143 -7.90 0.96 -14.75
N ARG A 144 -6.58 0.81 -14.62
CA ARG A 144 -5.89 0.40 -13.39
C ARG A 144 -5.74 1.51 -12.35
N ASN A 145 -6.34 2.67 -12.60
CA ASN A 145 -6.32 3.84 -11.74
C ASN A 145 -4.92 4.30 -11.28
N GLY A 146 -3.88 3.99 -12.06
CA GLY A 146 -2.49 4.41 -11.80
C GLY A 146 -1.71 3.55 -10.83
N ASN A 147 -2.26 2.42 -10.40
CA ASN A 147 -1.54 1.50 -9.54
C ASN A 147 -0.51 0.74 -10.39
N PRO A 148 0.78 0.72 -10.00
CA PRO A 148 1.76 -0.08 -10.70
C PRO A 148 1.39 -1.57 -10.59
N PRO A 149 1.58 -2.36 -11.67
CA PRO A 149 1.36 -3.80 -11.63
C PRO A 149 2.43 -4.45 -10.75
N ARG A 150 2.12 -4.70 -9.48
CA ARG A 150 2.99 -5.48 -8.57
C ARG A 150 2.29 -5.98 -7.31
N GLY A 151 0.98 -6.15 -7.33
CA GLY A 151 0.23 -6.70 -6.20
C GLY A 151 -0.35 -8.05 -6.59
N GLU A 152 -0.04 -9.10 -5.83
CA GLU A 152 -0.55 -10.47 -6.03
C GLU A 152 -2.07 -10.51 -6.21
N LYS A 153 -2.80 -9.68 -5.46
CA LYS A 153 -4.26 -9.51 -5.57
C LYS A 153 -4.71 -8.98 -6.93
N MET A 154 -3.98 -8.00 -7.49
CA MET A 154 -4.31 -7.43 -8.79
C MET A 154 -4.01 -8.44 -9.90
N GLU A 155 -2.89 -9.16 -9.77
CA GLU A 155 -2.51 -10.22 -10.69
C GLU A 155 -3.54 -11.36 -10.70
N ALA A 156 -3.93 -11.84 -9.53
CA ALA A 156 -4.96 -12.89 -9.40
C ALA A 156 -6.30 -12.47 -10.03
N PHE A 157 -6.73 -11.23 -9.79
CA PHE A 157 -7.92 -10.66 -10.44
C PHE A 157 -7.78 -10.52 -11.97
N GLU A 158 -6.63 -10.04 -12.46
CA GLU A 158 -6.37 -9.93 -13.90
C GLU A 158 -6.34 -11.31 -14.58
N ILE A 159 -5.75 -12.32 -13.93
CA ILE A 159 -5.70 -13.71 -14.40
C ILE A 159 -7.12 -14.26 -14.59
N ALA A 160 -7.98 -14.10 -13.58
CA ALA A 160 -9.38 -14.55 -13.64
C ALA A 160 -10.14 -13.90 -14.82
N ILE A 161 -9.89 -12.63 -15.11
CA ILE A 161 -10.56 -11.91 -16.21
C ILE A 161 -10.00 -12.29 -17.58
N SER A 162 -8.70 -12.54 -17.67
CA SER A 162 -8.04 -12.90 -18.92
C SER A 162 -8.52 -14.24 -19.50
N GLN A 163 -8.99 -15.17 -18.65
CA GLN A 163 -9.58 -16.44 -19.11
C GLN A 163 -10.79 -16.22 -20.03
N HIS A 164 -11.50 -15.10 -19.89
CA HIS A 164 -12.66 -14.73 -20.71
C HIS A 164 -12.35 -13.76 -21.85
N GLY A 165 -11.08 -13.45 -22.11
CA GLY A 165 -10.66 -12.67 -23.28
C GLY A 165 -10.83 -11.14 -23.18
N PHE A 166 -11.21 -10.62 -22.01
CA PHE A 166 -11.37 -9.16 -21.79
C PHE A 166 -10.05 -8.39 -21.70
N LEU A 167 -8.93 -9.08 -21.43
CA LEU A 167 -7.60 -8.50 -21.31
C LEU A 167 -6.58 -9.33 -22.09
N PRO A 168 -5.60 -8.69 -22.78
CA PRO A 168 -4.47 -9.41 -23.32
C PRO A 168 -3.64 -9.99 -22.17
N ASP A 169 -3.39 -11.30 -22.20
CA ASP A 169 -2.66 -12.03 -21.17
C ASP A 169 -1.28 -11.41 -20.92
N ARG A 170 -1.11 -10.77 -19.76
CA ARG A 170 0.18 -10.18 -19.36
C ARG A 170 1.15 -11.22 -18.79
N SER A 171 0.69 -12.40 -18.39
CA SER A 171 1.54 -13.44 -17.78
C SER A 171 2.59 -13.98 -18.75
N THR A 172 2.29 -13.92 -20.05
CA THR A 172 3.21 -14.29 -21.14
C THR A 172 4.41 -13.35 -21.28
N ARG A 173 4.32 -12.09 -20.81
CA ARG A 173 5.42 -11.11 -20.93
C ARG A 173 6.56 -11.34 -19.94
N THR A 174 6.31 -12.04 -18.84
CA THR A 174 7.31 -12.22 -17.77
C THR A 174 8.10 -13.53 -17.91
N ARG A 175 7.73 -14.41 -18.85
CA ARG A 175 8.62 -15.49 -19.29
C ARG A 175 9.38 -15.02 -20.53
N ILE A 176 10.51 -14.34 -20.33
CA ILE A 176 11.57 -14.48 -21.33
C ILE A 176 11.90 -15.98 -21.28
N PRO A 177 11.66 -16.78 -22.33
CA PRO A 177 12.13 -18.15 -22.33
C PRO A 177 13.64 -18.08 -22.12
N ALA A 178 14.15 -18.73 -21.07
CA ALA A 178 15.58 -18.94 -20.91
C ALA A 178 16.06 -19.46 -22.26
N ALA A 179 16.88 -18.68 -22.95
CA ALA A 179 17.29 -18.95 -24.32
C ALA A 179 17.73 -20.41 -24.41
N ALA A 180 16.98 -21.21 -25.16
CA ALA A 180 17.38 -22.56 -25.49
C ALA A 180 18.74 -22.42 -26.19
N THR A 181 19.80 -22.82 -25.50
CA THR A 181 21.13 -22.95 -26.09
C THR A 181 21.00 -24.02 -27.18
N PRO A 182 21.21 -23.69 -28.47
CA PRO A 182 21.15 -24.70 -29.50
C PRO A 182 22.28 -25.72 -29.30
N PRO A 183 22.04 -27.00 -29.65
CA PRO A 183 22.97 -28.10 -29.44
C PRO A 183 24.27 -27.96 -30.25
#